data_AF-A0A445BXM2-F1
#
_entry.id   AF-A0A445BXM2-F1
#
_cell.length_a   1.000
_cell.length_b   1.000
_cell.length_c   1.000
_cell.angle_alpha   90.00
_cell.angle_beta   90.00
_cell.angle_gamma   90.00
#
_symmetry.space_group_name_H-M   'P 1'
#
loop_
_entity.id
_entity.type
_entity.pdbx_description
1 polymer ?
#
loop_
_entity_poly.entity_id
_entity_poly.type
_entity_poly.pdbx_seq_one_letter_code
_entity_poly.pdbx_strand_id
1 'polypeptide(L)'
;MYAVSPGRSRSSSHFCDIDIDADKDDHDDDDDDDVEVEFIAEGTQDAEKQQQKKANSSRISIILLDQGFTVYKWIFLVCLALNMVALSLAASGHFPYAKEKASLFSIANILALTLCRSEATLRILFYLVVKTIGKPFVPLRIKTSTTSFLQSLGGIHSSCGVSSISWLLFSLVLTIKNKNKTSTEIIVVAFVILLLLFLSSLAAFPLVRHLHHNVFERTHRFAGWTALILLWLFILLSISYDPNSQSYHFTISKMIKNQESWFTLAITILIVLPWLTVRKVAVRVSTASSHATIIKFEGGVEAGLFGRISPSPLSEWHAFGIISDGKKEHMMLAGAVGDFTRSLDIETNFGKEIVELVRNYPKEKVIVHDTGVCGRPNVGEMSVEGATTWNCEVVIVTSNPQGSKDVVRACKKAKIPAFGPIWDS
;
A
#
# COMPACT_ATOMS: atom_id res chain seq x y z
N MET A 1 29.67 25.43 -1.14
CA MET A 1 28.79 26.22 -0.26
C MET A 1 27.55 26.59 -1.03
N TYR A 2 26.40 26.05 -0.62
CA TYR A 2 25.07 26.52 -1.07
C TYR A 2 24.68 27.75 -0.23
N ALA A 3 23.92 28.68 -0.81
CA ALA A 3 23.42 29.84 -0.07
C ALA A 3 22.27 29.41 0.84
N VAL A 4 22.43 29.66 2.14
CA VAL A 4 21.38 29.47 3.17
C VAL A 4 20.39 30.64 3.03
N SER A 5 19.11 30.35 2.77
CA SER A 5 18.08 31.39 2.66
C SER A 5 17.56 31.80 4.05
N PRO A 6 17.53 33.09 4.42
CA PRO A 6 17.04 33.55 5.71
C PRO A 6 15.51 33.72 5.70
N GLY A 7 14.78 32.62 5.85
CA GLY A 7 13.33 32.64 6.04
C GLY A 7 12.96 32.80 7.52
N ARG A 8 12.09 33.76 7.85
CA ARG A 8 11.53 33.98 9.19
C ARG A 8 10.86 32.69 9.71
N SER A 9 11.43 32.07 10.73
CA SER A 9 10.89 30.85 11.34
C SER A 9 9.61 31.15 12.14
N ARG A 10 8.57 30.34 11.91
CA ARG A 10 7.54 30.08 12.92
C ARG A 10 7.57 28.58 13.20
N SER A 11 7.77 28.21 14.45
CA SER A 11 7.88 26.84 14.92
C SER A 11 6.58 26.07 14.66
N SER A 12 6.63 25.00 13.86
CA SER A 12 5.61 23.96 13.91
C SER A 12 6.11 22.85 14.84
N SER A 13 5.56 22.79 16.05
CA SER A 13 5.76 21.67 16.97
C SER A 13 5.01 20.45 16.45
N HIS A 14 5.71 19.37 16.13
CA HIS A 14 5.26 17.97 16.30
C HIS A 14 6.11 17.05 15.41
N PHE A 15 7.06 16.35 16.02
CA PHE A 15 7.34 14.93 15.82
C PHE A 15 8.51 14.41 16.70
N CYS A 16 9.28 15.28 17.38
CA CYS A 16 10.58 14.86 17.93
C CYS A 16 10.62 14.39 19.39
N ASP A 17 9.53 14.44 20.16
CA ASP A 17 9.58 14.00 21.57
C ASP A 17 8.65 12.79 21.78
N ILE A 18 9.06 11.61 21.34
CA ILE A 18 8.47 10.34 21.80
C ILE A 18 9.63 9.43 22.21
N ASP A 19 9.88 9.35 23.51
CA ASP A 19 10.69 8.28 24.10
C ASP A 19 10.01 6.93 23.82
N ILE A 20 10.74 6.05 23.13
CA ILE A 20 10.34 4.65 22.91
C ILE A 20 11.31 3.81 23.74
N ASP A 21 11.13 3.82 25.05
CA ASP A 21 11.66 2.81 25.96
C ASP A 21 10.73 2.74 27.17
N ALA A 22 9.61 2.06 26.99
CA ALA A 22 8.78 1.57 28.09
C ALA A 22 8.37 0.15 27.74
N ASP A 23 9.34 -0.75 27.85
CA ASP A 23 9.17 -2.19 28.16
C ASP A 23 10.57 -2.79 28.33
N LYS A 24 11.18 -2.53 29.49
CA LYS A 24 12.15 -3.44 30.09
C LYS A 24 11.86 -3.55 31.58
N ASP A 25 11.71 -4.80 31.96
CA ASP A 25 11.35 -5.35 33.26
C ASP A 25 12.14 -4.78 34.45
N ASP A 26 11.41 -4.74 35.57
CA ASP A 26 11.80 -4.66 36.98
C ASP A 26 13.27 -5.02 37.32
N HIS A 27 13.95 -4.13 38.05
CA HIS A 27 14.66 -4.45 39.30
C HIS A 27 15.09 -3.20 40.09
N ASP A 28 15.10 -3.39 41.41
CA ASP A 28 15.12 -2.43 42.52
C ASP A 28 16.41 -1.63 42.76
N ASP A 29 16.21 -0.52 43.50
CA ASP A 29 17.04 0.15 44.52
C ASP A 29 18.51 0.55 44.21
N ASP A 30 18.80 1.86 44.27
CA ASP A 30 19.35 2.50 45.48
C ASP A 30 19.58 4.01 45.26
N ASP A 31 19.46 4.74 46.38
CA ASP A 31 19.57 6.19 46.60
C ASP A 31 20.85 6.86 46.06
N ASP A 32 20.73 8.12 45.62
CA ASP A 32 21.52 9.20 46.22
C ASP A 32 20.97 10.59 45.87
N ASP A 33 20.95 11.43 46.90
CA ASP A 33 20.56 12.83 46.94
C ASP A 33 21.36 13.72 45.98
N ASP A 34 20.74 14.76 45.41
CA ASP A 34 21.25 16.14 45.56
C ASP A 34 20.34 17.22 44.94
N VAL A 35 19.74 17.99 45.85
CA VAL A 35 19.57 19.45 45.90
C VAL A 35 18.91 20.20 44.71
N GLU A 36 17.73 20.73 45.03
CA GLU A 36 16.97 21.79 44.35
C GLU A 36 17.78 23.05 44.02
N VAL A 37 17.56 23.62 42.83
CA VAL A 37 17.44 25.07 42.68
C VAL A 37 16.22 25.39 41.81
N GLU A 38 15.18 25.85 42.47
CA GLU A 38 13.94 26.37 41.92
C GLU A 38 14.18 27.75 41.29
N PHE A 39 13.90 27.91 39.99
CA PHE A 39 13.61 29.22 39.38
C PHE A 39 12.18 29.20 38.88
N ILE A 40 11.31 29.90 39.62
CA ILE A 40 9.90 30.12 39.30
C ILE A 40 9.83 30.97 38.03
N ALA A 41 9.38 30.37 36.93
CA ALA A 41 8.83 31.07 35.78
C ALA A 41 7.36 30.64 35.63
N GLU A 42 6.47 31.33 36.34
CA GLU A 42 5.02 31.23 36.17
C GLU A 42 4.65 31.61 34.73
N GLY A 43 4.35 30.60 33.90
CA GLY A 43 3.92 30.78 32.51
C GLY A 43 3.88 29.51 31.67
N THR A 44 4.53 28.43 32.12
CA THR A 44 4.70 27.18 31.33
C THR A 44 3.72 26.06 31.69
N GLN A 45 3.11 26.07 32.89
CA GLN A 45 2.32 24.93 33.38
C GLN A 45 1.01 24.67 32.61
N ASP A 46 0.38 25.70 32.04
CA ASP A 46 -0.85 25.51 31.25
C ASP A 46 -0.55 25.05 29.81
N ALA A 47 0.62 25.43 29.27
CA ALA A 47 1.09 24.96 27.97
C ALA A 47 1.55 23.49 28.07
N GLU A 48 2.26 23.12 29.13
CA GLU A 48 2.69 21.74 29.39
C GLU A 48 1.52 20.80 29.65
N LYS A 49 0.50 21.23 30.42
CA LYS A 49 -0.72 20.42 30.62
C LYS A 49 -1.51 20.19 29.33
N GLN A 50 -1.52 21.13 28.38
CA GLN A 50 -2.11 20.90 27.05
C GLN A 50 -1.24 20.02 26.15
N GLN A 51 0.09 20.10 26.28
CA GLN A 51 1.05 19.32 25.49
C GLN A 51 1.07 17.84 25.94
N GLN A 52 0.97 17.58 27.25
CA GLN A 52 0.92 16.23 27.83
C GLN A 52 -0.40 15.51 27.56
N LYS A 53 -1.53 16.25 27.48
CA LYS A 53 -2.83 15.67 27.10
C LYS A 53 -2.91 15.27 25.61
N LYS A 54 -2.06 15.85 24.76
CA LYS A 54 -1.97 15.53 23.32
C LYS A 54 -0.95 14.43 23.03
N ALA A 55 0.12 14.32 23.83
CA ALA A 55 1.15 13.29 23.69
C ALA A 55 0.61 11.85 23.99
N ASN A 56 -0.46 11.73 24.78
CA ASN A 56 -1.06 10.44 25.13
C ASN A 56 -2.07 9.87 24.10
N SER A 57 -2.21 10.46 22.91
CA SER A 57 -2.97 9.76 21.86
C SER A 57 -2.13 8.60 21.34
N SER A 58 -2.46 7.38 21.74
CA SER A 58 -1.77 6.16 21.31
C SER A 58 -1.57 6.17 19.79
N ARG A 59 -0.44 5.65 19.29
CA ARG A 59 -0.20 5.47 17.83
C ARG A 59 -1.43 4.85 17.14
N ILE A 60 -2.15 3.98 17.84
CA ILE A 60 -3.41 3.36 17.45
C ILE A 60 -4.53 4.39 17.23
N SER A 61 -4.69 5.37 18.12
CA SER A 61 -5.61 6.50 17.96
C SER A 61 -5.28 7.33 16.73
N ILE A 62 -4.00 7.61 16.46
CA ILE A 62 -3.59 8.34 15.24
C ILE A 62 -3.85 7.50 13.98
N ILE A 63 -3.53 6.21 14.01
CA ILE A 63 -3.75 5.26 12.91
C ILE A 63 -5.25 5.11 12.59
N LEU A 64 -6.12 5.06 13.60
CA LEU A 64 -7.56 4.83 13.44
C LEU A 64 -8.38 6.12 13.26
N LEU A 65 -8.06 7.21 13.97
CA LEU A 65 -8.84 8.46 13.97
C LEU A 65 -8.32 9.54 13.01
N ASP A 66 -7.03 9.59 12.66
CA ASP A 66 -6.50 10.67 11.80
C ASP A 66 -6.71 10.42 10.29
N GLN A 67 -7.33 9.29 9.95
CA GLN A 67 -7.71 8.98 8.59
C GLN A 67 -9.15 9.44 8.33
N GLY A 68 -9.31 10.68 7.87
CA GLY A 68 -10.58 11.18 7.34
C GLY A 68 -11.19 10.27 6.25
N PHE A 69 -12.39 10.62 5.77
CA PHE A 69 -13.11 9.79 4.81
C PHE A 69 -12.51 9.92 3.40
N THR A 70 -11.65 8.98 3.03
CA THR A 70 -10.82 9.07 1.83
C THR A 70 -11.43 8.40 0.60
N VAL A 71 -10.87 8.66 -0.58
CA VAL A 71 -11.30 8.02 -1.84
C VAL A 71 -11.18 6.50 -1.77
N TYR A 72 -10.13 5.98 -1.12
CA TYR A 72 -10.02 4.55 -0.79
C TYR A 72 -11.24 4.04 -0.03
N LYS A 73 -11.62 4.71 1.08
CA LYS A 73 -12.75 4.31 1.93
C LYS A 73 -14.09 4.40 1.18
N TRP A 74 -14.24 5.42 0.33
CA TRP A 74 -15.39 5.57 -0.58
C TRP A 74 -15.49 4.41 -1.56
N ILE A 75 -14.42 4.09 -2.27
CA ILE A 75 -14.39 2.98 -3.23
C ILE A 75 -14.68 1.66 -2.52
N PHE A 76 -14.10 1.45 -1.34
CA PHE A 76 -14.38 0.29 -0.50
C PHE A 76 -15.87 0.19 -0.16
N LEU A 77 -16.47 1.24 0.41
CA LEU A 77 -17.88 1.22 0.80
C LEU A 77 -18.82 1.03 -0.39
N VAL A 78 -18.57 1.70 -1.52
CA VAL A 78 -19.41 1.57 -2.72
C VAL A 78 -19.34 0.14 -3.24
N CYS A 79 -18.14 -0.43 -3.37
CA CYS A 79 -17.96 -1.79 -3.85
C CYS A 79 -18.58 -2.82 -2.89
N LEU A 80 -18.47 -2.60 -1.58
CA LEU A 80 -19.06 -3.47 -0.56
C LEU A 80 -20.59 -3.36 -0.58
N ALA A 81 -21.13 -2.15 -0.65
CA ALA A 81 -22.56 -1.92 -0.71
C ALA A 81 -23.19 -2.58 -1.94
N LEU A 82 -22.57 -2.46 -3.12
CA LEU A 82 -23.05 -3.14 -4.33
C LEU A 82 -23.08 -4.68 -4.16
N ASN A 83 -22.04 -5.25 -3.54
CA ASN A 83 -22.01 -6.68 -3.24
C ASN A 83 -23.07 -7.09 -2.23
N MET A 84 -23.25 -6.33 -1.14
CA MET A 84 -24.24 -6.62 -0.10
C MET A 84 -25.67 -6.47 -0.61
N VAL A 85 -25.94 -5.50 -1.49
CA VAL A 85 -27.24 -5.37 -2.17
C VAL A 85 -27.48 -6.59 -3.08
N ALA A 86 -26.52 -6.96 -3.92
CA ALA A 86 -26.65 -8.14 -4.78
C ALA A 86 -26.85 -9.44 -3.98
N LEU A 87 -26.11 -9.61 -2.88
CA LEU A 87 -26.23 -10.73 -1.96
C LEU A 87 -27.61 -10.76 -1.28
N SER A 88 -28.11 -9.61 -0.85
CA SER A 88 -29.44 -9.48 -0.23
C SER A 88 -30.55 -9.82 -1.24
N LEU A 89 -30.46 -9.32 -2.47
CA LEU A 89 -31.39 -9.66 -3.54
C LEU A 89 -31.37 -11.18 -3.86
N ALA A 90 -30.18 -11.79 -3.87
CA ALA A 90 -30.04 -13.25 -4.05
C ALA A 90 -30.68 -14.03 -2.88
N ALA A 91 -30.43 -13.62 -1.64
CA ALA A 91 -30.99 -14.22 -0.44
C ALA A 91 -32.53 -14.09 -0.40
N SER A 92 -33.07 -12.95 -0.79
CA SER A 92 -34.51 -12.69 -0.90
C SER A 92 -35.18 -13.33 -2.12
N GLY A 93 -34.41 -13.97 -3.02
CA GLY A 93 -34.94 -14.64 -4.21
C GLY A 93 -35.19 -13.73 -5.42
N HIS A 94 -34.92 -12.43 -5.31
CA HIS A 94 -35.05 -11.46 -6.41
C HIS A 94 -33.88 -11.50 -7.40
N PHE A 95 -32.81 -12.23 -7.08
CA PHE A 95 -31.69 -12.49 -7.98
C PHE A 95 -31.40 -14.00 -8.09
N PRO A 96 -32.22 -14.78 -8.84
CA PRO A 96 -32.13 -16.24 -8.90
C PRO A 96 -30.76 -16.74 -9.39
N TYR A 97 -30.22 -16.13 -10.44
CA TYR A 97 -28.92 -16.51 -10.99
C TYR A 97 -27.79 -16.39 -9.96
N ALA A 98 -27.75 -15.31 -9.17
CA ALA A 98 -26.75 -15.15 -8.12
C ALA A 98 -26.95 -16.11 -6.94
N LYS A 99 -28.18 -16.51 -6.66
CA LYS A 99 -28.48 -17.54 -5.66
C LYS A 99 -28.01 -18.93 -6.11
N GLU A 100 -28.27 -19.30 -7.36
CA GLU A 100 -27.85 -20.58 -7.94
C GLU A 100 -26.33 -20.66 -8.13
N LYS A 101 -25.70 -19.54 -8.47
CA LYS A 101 -24.26 -19.43 -8.75
C LYS A 101 -23.53 -18.60 -7.68
N ALA A 102 -23.87 -18.76 -6.41
CA ALA A 102 -23.27 -17.98 -5.32
C ALA A 102 -21.73 -18.11 -5.24
N SER A 103 -21.19 -19.32 -5.48
CA SER A 103 -19.75 -19.56 -5.52
C SER A 103 -19.05 -18.79 -6.66
N LEU A 104 -19.70 -18.64 -7.82
CA LEU A 104 -19.20 -17.85 -8.93
C LEU A 104 -19.03 -16.38 -8.53
N PHE A 105 -19.98 -15.80 -7.79
CA PHE A 105 -19.89 -14.41 -7.32
C PHE A 105 -18.74 -14.21 -6.31
N SER A 106 -18.45 -15.23 -5.50
CA SER A 106 -17.24 -15.23 -4.65
C SER A 106 -15.97 -15.22 -5.51
N ILE A 107 -15.86 -16.11 -6.48
CA ILE A 107 -14.71 -16.21 -7.41
C ILE A 107 -14.57 -14.94 -8.26
N ALA A 108 -15.67 -14.32 -8.68
CA ALA A 108 -15.68 -13.06 -9.42
C ALA A 108 -15.06 -11.92 -8.60
N ASN A 109 -15.36 -11.86 -7.31
CA ASN A 109 -14.72 -10.92 -6.40
C ASN A 109 -13.21 -11.22 -6.25
N ILE A 110 -12.80 -12.50 -6.17
CA ILE A 110 -11.38 -12.87 -6.17
C ILE A 110 -10.68 -12.44 -7.48
N LEU A 111 -11.35 -12.57 -8.63
CA LEU A 111 -10.81 -12.10 -9.90
C LEU A 111 -10.66 -10.57 -9.90
N ALA A 112 -11.69 -9.84 -9.47
CA ALA A 112 -11.67 -8.38 -9.40
C ALA A 112 -10.56 -7.85 -8.46
N LEU A 113 -10.39 -8.45 -7.27
CA LEU A 113 -9.32 -8.03 -6.35
C LEU A 113 -7.93 -8.37 -6.87
N THR A 114 -7.80 -9.45 -7.67
CA THR A 114 -6.52 -9.85 -8.28
C THR A 114 -6.14 -8.91 -9.42
N LEU A 115 -7.10 -8.54 -10.28
CA LEU A 115 -6.90 -7.55 -11.35
C LEU A 115 -6.43 -6.20 -10.80
N CYS A 116 -7.01 -5.74 -9.70
CA CYS A 116 -6.64 -4.46 -9.06
C CYS A 116 -5.22 -4.44 -8.48
N ARG A 117 -4.56 -5.60 -8.38
CA ARG A 117 -3.19 -5.75 -7.86
C ARG A 117 -2.22 -6.36 -8.87
N SER A 118 -2.66 -6.67 -10.08
CA SER A 118 -1.80 -7.22 -11.12
C SER A 118 -1.02 -6.11 -11.83
N GLU A 119 0.30 -6.19 -11.82
CA GLU A 119 1.15 -5.22 -12.52
C GLU A 119 0.88 -5.18 -14.02
N ALA A 120 0.67 -6.32 -14.67
CA ALA A 120 0.39 -6.37 -16.10
C ALA A 120 -0.93 -5.66 -16.42
N THR A 121 -1.98 -5.96 -15.65
CA THR A 121 -3.29 -5.29 -15.78
C THR A 121 -3.18 -3.81 -15.52
N LEU A 122 -2.51 -3.40 -14.43
CA LEU A 122 -2.33 -2.01 -14.09
C LEU A 122 -1.50 -1.27 -15.15
N ARG A 123 -0.43 -1.86 -15.69
CA ARG A 123 0.37 -1.26 -16.78
C ARG A 123 -0.49 -0.97 -18.00
N ILE A 124 -1.34 -1.91 -18.41
CA ILE A 124 -2.27 -1.71 -19.54
C ILE A 124 -3.28 -0.61 -19.19
N LEU A 125 -3.86 -0.64 -17.99
CA LEU A 125 -4.83 0.36 -17.53
C LEU A 125 -4.22 1.77 -17.51
N PHE A 126 -3.06 1.94 -16.89
CA PHE A 126 -2.34 3.21 -16.83
C PHE A 126 -1.94 3.68 -18.23
N TYR A 127 -1.44 2.79 -19.10
CA TYR A 127 -1.15 3.11 -20.49
C TYR A 127 -2.36 3.66 -21.23
N LEU A 128 -3.51 2.97 -21.14
CA LEU A 128 -4.75 3.40 -21.78
C LEU A 128 -5.26 4.73 -21.22
N VAL A 129 -5.23 4.91 -19.90
CA VAL A 129 -5.64 6.15 -19.23
C VAL A 129 -4.76 7.31 -19.66
N VAL A 130 -3.44 7.15 -19.67
CA VAL A 130 -2.52 8.21 -20.11
C VAL A 130 -2.77 8.55 -21.58
N LYS A 131 -2.94 7.55 -22.45
CA LYS A 131 -3.17 7.76 -23.88
C LYS A 131 -4.52 8.44 -24.20
N THR A 132 -5.53 8.22 -23.37
CA THR A 132 -6.90 8.75 -23.59
C THR A 132 -7.15 10.03 -22.79
N ILE A 133 -7.01 9.96 -21.47
CA ILE A 133 -7.31 11.03 -20.50
C ILE A 133 -6.12 12.00 -20.35
N GLY A 134 -4.89 11.57 -20.66
CA GLY A 134 -3.70 12.43 -20.57
C GLY A 134 -3.64 13.54 -21.65
N LYS A 135 -4.52 13.51 -22.66
CA LYS A 135 -4.48 14.48 -23.77
C LYS A 135 -4.69 15.93 -23.30
N PRO A 136 -4.09 16.94 -23.97
CA PRO A 136 -4.15 18.34 -23.53
C PRO A 136 -5.57 18.90 -23.39
N PHE A 137 -6.51 18.50 -24.25
CA PHE A 137 -7.88 18.97 -24.23
C PHE A 137 -8.73 18.46 -23.04
N VAL A 138 -8.27 17.42 -22.33
CA VAL A 138 -9.01 16.85 -21.21
C VAL A 138 -8.87 17.77 -19.99
N PRO A 139 -9.98 18.23 -19.39
CA PRO A 139 -9.95 19.11 -18.23
C PRO A 139 -9.12 18.55 -17.08
N LEU A 140 -8.37 19.43 -16.41
CA LEU A 140 -7.51 19.09 -15.27
C LEU A 140 -8.28 18.32 -14.17
N ARG A 141 -9.54 18.71 -13.91
CA ARG A 141 -10.40 18.05 -12.92
C ARG A 141 -10.64 16.56 -13.21
N ILE A 142 -10.75 16.20 -14.49
CA ILE A 142 -10.93 14.80 -14.91
C ILE A 142 -9.62 14.05 -14.69
N LYS A 143 -8.49 14.63 -15.13
CA LYS A 143 -7.14 14.06 -14.91
C LYS A 143 -6.88 13.81 -13.42
N THR A 144 -7.12 14.81 -12.56
CA THR A 144 -6.93 14.69 -11.10
C THR A 144 -7.84 13.64 -10.48
N SER A 145 -9.11 13.58 -10.90
CA SER A 145 -10.08 12.63 -10.34
C SER A 145 -9.74 11.20 -10.75
N THR A 146 -9.37 10.97 -12.02
CA THR A 146 -8.92 9.68 -12.52
C THR A 146 -7.66 9.22 -11.79
N THR A 147 -6.65 10.09 -11.65
CA THR A 147 -5.43 9.74 -10.91
C THR A 147 -5.74 9.39 -9.46
N SER A 148 -6.60 10.17 -8.80
CA SER A 148 -7.01 9.90 -7.40
C SER A 148 -7.74 8.56 -7.24
N PHE A 149 -8.61 8.21 -8.20
CA PHE A 149 -9.27 6.91 -8.25
C PHE A 149 -8.26 5.77 -8.46
N LEU A 150 -7.35 5.89 -9.44
CA LEU A 150 -6.36 4.85 -9.76
C LEU A 150 -5.37 4.59 -8.63
N GLN A 151 -4.97 5.63 -7.88
CA GLN A 151 -4.15 5.49 -6.69
C GLN A 151 -4.89 4.80 -5.52
N SER A 152 -6.22 4.75 -5.58
CA SER A 152 -7.07 4.22 -4.52
C SER A 152 -7.69 2.85 -4.86
N LEU A 153 -7.19 2.15 -5.90
CA LEU A 153 -7.69 0.82 -6.30
C LEU A 153 -7.57 -0.24 -5.19
N GLY A 154 -6.74 0.00 -4.17
CA GLY A 154 -6.70 -0.82 -2.96
C GLY A 154 -8.07 -0.95 -2.28
N GLY A 155 -8.97 0.03 -2.43
CA GLY A 155 -10.33 -0.03 -1.87
C GLY A 155 -11.18 -1.12 -2.52
N ILE A 156 -11.05 -1.30 -3.84
CA ILE A 156 -11.70 -2.40 -4.58
C ILE A 156 -11.16 -3.73 -4.10
N HIS A 157 -9.82 -3.85 -4.02
CA HIS A 157 -9.16 -5.08 -3.60
C HIS A 157 -9.66 -5.54 -2.21
N SER A 158 -9.65 -4.66 -1.22
CA SER A 158 -10.09 -5.00 0.14
C SER A 158 -11.59 -5.29 0.21
N SER A 159 -12.43 -4.53 -0.50
CA SER A 159 -13.89 -4.74 -0.53
C SER A 159 -14.26 -6.07 -1.17
N CYS A 160 -13.65 -6.40 -2.31
CA CYS A 160 -13.85 -7.68 -2.98
C CYS A 160 -13.33 -8.84 -2.12
N GLY A 161 -12.24 -8.67 -1.36
CA GLY A 161 -11.79 -9.66 -0.38
C GLY A 161 -12.87 -10.01 0.65
N VAL A 162 -13.42 -9.00 1.32
CA VAL A 162 -14.52 -9.17 2.29
C VAL A 162 -15.78 -9.72 1.62
N SER A 163 -16.15 -9.21 0.45
CA SER A 163 -17.33 -9.65 -0.30
C SER A 163 -17.22 -11.11 -0.73
N SER A 164 -16.01 -11.59 -1.09
CA SER A 164 -15.79 -12.98 -1.47
C SER A 164 -16.07 -13.95 -0.31
N ILE A 165 -15.74 -13.57 0.93
CA ILE A 165 -16.07 -14.30 2.16
C ILE A 165 -17.59 -14.35 2.34
N SER A 166 -18.28 -13.21 2.22
CA SER A 166 -19.75 -13.15 2.37
C SER A 166 -20.47 -14.04 1.33
N TRP A 167 -20.06 -13.99 0.07
CA TRP A 167 -20.62 -14.83 -1.00
C TRP A 167 -20.31 -16.32 -0.80
N LEU A 168 -19.09 -16.67 -0.38
CA LEU A 168 -18.73 -18.05 -0.13
C LEU A 168 -19.45 -18.62 1.09
N LEU A 169 -19.61 -17.82 2.16
CA LEU A 169 -20.42 -18.19 3.32
C LEU A 169 -21.88 -18.43 2.91
N PHE A 170 -22.47 -17.54 2.11
CA PHE A 170 -23.82 -17.74 1.59
C PHE A 170 -23.95 -18.99 0.73
N SER A 171 -22.98 -19.23 -0.17
CA SER A 171 -22.91 -20.46 -0.96
C SER A 171 -22.84 -21.70 -0.08
N LEU A 172 -22.01 -21.68 0.98
CA LEU A 172 -21.84 -22.79 1.90
C LEU A 172 -23.14 -23.09 2.66
N VAL A 173 -23.86 -22.05 3.12
CA VAL A 173 -25.17 -22.20 3.76
C VAL A 173 -26.18 -22.87 2.81
N LEU A 174 -26.21 -22.48 1.54
CA LEU A 174 -27.08 -23.11 0.54
C LEU A 174 -26.70 -24.58 0.27
N THR A 175 -25.40 -24.89 0.20
CA THR A 175 -24.90 -26.26 0.03
C THR A 175 -25.26 -27.13 1.23
N ILE A 176 -25.07 -26.65 2.46
CA ILE A 176 -25.41 -27.38 3.70
C ILE A 176 -26.93 -27.62 3.79
N LYS A 177 -27.76 -26.64 3.43
CA LYS A 177 -29.23 -26.85 3.37
C LYS A 177 -29.63 -27.94 2.39
N ASN A 178 -28.85 -28.14 1.34
CA ASN A 178 -29.06 -29.16 0.32
C ASN A 178 -28.09 -30.36 0.48
N LYS A 179 -27.62 -30.65 1.70
CA LYS A 179 -26.59 -31.66 1.98
C LYS A 179 -26.87 -33.02 1.32
N ASN A 180 -28.14 -33.41 1.21
CA ASN A 180 -28.54 -34.70 0.60
C ASN A 180 -28.21 -34.80 -0.90
N LYS A 181 -27.96 -33.67 -1.57
CA LYS A 181 -27.67 -33.57 -3.01
C LYS A 181 -26.22 -33.16 -3.29
N THR A 182 -25.36 -33.12 -2.28
CA THR A 182 -24.00 -32.59 -2.39
C THR A 182 -23.03 -33.46 -1.64
N SER A 183 -21.83 -33.63 -2.19
CA SER A 183 -20.77 -34.39 -1.54
C SER A 183 -20.25 -33.67 -0.27
N THR A 184 -19.82 -34.46 0.72
CA THR A 184 -19.18 -33.94 1.93
C THR A 184 -17.82 -33.31 1.63
N GLU A 185 -17.08 -33.85 0.66
CA GLU A 185 -15.77 -33.35 0.24
C GLU A 185 -15.87 -31.91 -0.29
N ILE A 186 -16.90 -31.61 -1.11
CA ILE A 186 -17.13 -30.25 -1.63
C ILE A 186 -17.36 -29.26 -0.47
N ILE A 187 -18.15 -29.65 0.53
CA ILE A 187 -18.43 -28.82 1.72
C ILE A 187 -17.16 -28.57 2.52
N VAL A 188 -16.36 -29.61 2.77
CA VAL A 188 -15.10 -29.51 3.52
C VAL A 188 -14.12 -28.59 2.81
N VAL A 189 -13.90 -28.79 1.50
CA VAL A 189 -12.99 -27.95 0.72
C VAL A 189 -13.46 -26.48 0.72
N ALA A 190 -14.75 -26.22 0.52
CA ALA A 190 -15.30 -24.87 0.56
C ALA A 190 -15.13 -24.21 1.94
N PHE A 191 -15.32 -24.95 3.03
CA PHE A 191 -15.12 -24.46 4.39
C PHE A 191 -13.64 -24.13 4.66
N VAL A 192 -12.71 -24.97 4.22
CA VAL A 192 -11.26 -24.70 4.36
C VAL A 192 -10.86 -23.45 3.56
N ILE A 193 -11.38 -23.29 2.33
CA ILE A 193 -11.15 -22.05 1.55
C ILE A 193 -11.69 -20.83 2.31
N LEU A 194 -12.90 -20.91 2.87
CA LEU A 194 -13.50 -19.82 3.65
C LEU A 194 -12.61 -19.43 4.84
N LEU A 195 -12.07 -20.41 5.57
CA LEU A 195 -11.17 -20.17 6.69
C LEU A 195 -9.87 -19.50 6.23
N LEU A 196 -9.28 -19.93 5.11
CA LEU A 196 -8.07 -19.33 4.55
C LEU A 196 -8.32 -17.87 4.10
N LEU A 197 -9.46 -17.60 3.46
CA LEU A 197 -9.84 -16.23 3.07
C LEU A 197 -10.05 -15.34 4.29
N PHE A 198 -10.68 -15.86 5.35
CA PHE A 198 -10.87 -15.15 6.61
C PHE A 198 -9.54 -14.84 7.30
N LEU A 199 -8.66 -15.84 7.44
CA LEU A 199 -7.32 -15.69 8.01
C LEU A 199 -6.50 -14.66 7.22
N SER A 200 -6.55 -14.74 5.89
CA SER A 200 -5.91 -13.81 4.97
C SER A 200 -6.41 -12.36 5.15
N SER A 201 -7.73 -12.18 5.32
CA SER A 201 -8.33 -10.86 5.56
C SER A 201 -8.01 -10.31 6.95
N LEU A 202 -7.94 -11.18 7.97
CA LEU A 202 -7.54 -10.80 9.33
C LEU A 202 -6.08 -10.35 9.38
N ALA A 203 -5.19 -11.09 8.71
CA ALA A 203 -3.78 -10.71 8.57
C ALA A 203 -3.61 -9.37 7.85
N ALA A 204 -4.48 -9.08 6.86
CA ALA A 204 -4.48 -7.82 6.12
C ALA A 204 -5.13 -6.64 6.88
N PHE A 205 -5.74 -6.89 8.05
CA PHE A 205 -6.35 -5.85 8.86
C PHE A 205 -5.30 -4.79 9.27
N PRO A 206 -5.62 -3.48 9.20
CA PRO A 206 -4.61 -2.42 9.38
C PRO A 206 -3.78 -2.56 10.66
N LEU A 207 -4.40 -2.91 11.79
CA LEU A 207 -3.68 -3.09 13.05
C LEU A 207 -2.62 -4.19 12.96
N VAL A 208 -2.95 -5.34 12.36
CA VAL A 208 -2.02 -6.46 12.20
C VAL A 208 -0.96 -6.13 11.16
N ARG A 209 -1.37 -5.62 9.99
CA ARG A 209 -0.47 -5.32 8.87
C ARG A 209 0.56 -4.26 9.20
N HIS A 210 0.19 -3.20 9.94
CA HIS A 210 1.11 -2.13 10.28
C HIS A 210 2.03 -2.50 11.45
N LEU A 211 1.54 -3.22 12.46
CA LEU A 211 2.35 -3.63 13.61
C LEU A 211 3.23 -4.86 13.31
N HIS A 212 2.73 -5.79 12.49
CA HIS A 212 3.35 -7.09 12.23
C HIS A 212 3.41 -7.37 10.72
N HIS A 213 4.11 -6.51 9.97
CA HIS A 213 4.19 -6.57 8.50
C HIS A 213 4.60 -7.96 7.98
N ASN A 214 5.62 -8.58 8.58
CA ASN A 214 6.11 -9.90 8.16
C ASN A 214 5.07 -11.02 8.38
N VAL A 215 4.30 -10.93 9.45
CA VAL A 215 3.21 -11.88 9.73
C VAL A 215 2.10 -11.73 8.69
N PHE A 216 1.73 -10.49 8.37
CA PHE A 216 0.80 -10.18 7.30
C PHE A 216 1.28 -10.78 5.98
N GLU A 217 2.49 -10.46 5.54
CA GLU A 217 3.01 -10.88 4.24
C GLU A 217 3.05 -12.40 4.10
N ARG A 218 3.57 -13.07 5.13
CA ARG A 218 3.70 -14.53 5.13
C ARG A 218 2.34 -15.23 5.12
N THR A 219 1.43 -14.78 5.99
CA THR A 219 0.09 -15.36 6.10
C THR A 219 -0.70 -15.16 4.82
N HIS A 220 -0.70 -13.94 4.29
CA HIS A 220 -1.44 -13.60 3.08
C HIS A 220 -0.92 -14.39 1.86
N ARG A 221 0.40 -14.56 1.74
CA ARG A 221 1.05 -15.32 0.67
C ARG A 221 0.69 -16.80 0.73
N PHE A 222 0.98 -17.47 1.84
CA PHE A 222 0.78 -18.93 1.93
C PHE A 222 -0.70 -19.29 1.93
N ALA A 223 -1.56 -18.54 2.64
CA ALA A 223 -3.00 -18.76 2.58
C ALA A 223 -3.54 -18.56 1.16
N GLY A 224 -3.03 -17.58 0.40
CA GLY A 224 -3.39 -17.35 -0.99
C GLY A 224 -3.05 -18.52 -1.92
N TRP A 225 -1.82 -19.05 -1.86
CA TRP A 225 -1.41 -20.21 -2.66
C TRP A 225 -2.20 -21.47 -2.31
N THR A 226 -2.37 -21.75 -1.01
CA THR A 226 -3.19 -22.89 -0.56
C THR A 226 -4.63 -22.74 -1.00
N ALA A 227 -5.23 -21.54 -0.88
CA ALA A 227 -6.59 -21.28 -1.35
C ALA A 227 -6.74 -21.44 -2.86
N LEU A 228 -5.73 -21.07 -3.67
CA LEU A 228 -5.76 -21.26 -5.13
C LEU A 228 -5.76 -22.75 -5.52
N ILE A 229 -4.93 -23.56 -4.87
CA ILE A 229 -4.91 -25.02 -5.10
C ILE A 229 -6.26 -25.64 -4.70
N LEU A 230 -6.78 -25.26 -3.54
CA LEU A 230 -8.08 -25.73 -3.06
C LEU A 230 -9.23 -25.24 -3.95
N LEU A 231 -9.13 -24.04 -4.53
CA LEU A 231 -10.13 -23.53 -5.47
C LEU A 231 -10.19 -24.38 -6.74
N TRP A 232 -9.04 -24.78 -7.30
CA TRP A 232 -9.01 -25.74 -8.40
C TRP A 232 -9.64 -27.07 -8.00
N LEU A 233 -9.29 -27.60 -6.82
CA LEU A 233 -9.90 -28.82 -6.29
C LEU A 233 -11.42 -28.68 -6.13
N PHE A 234 -11.90 -27.57 -5.55
CA PHE A 234 -13.32 -27.27 -5.38
C PHE A 234 -14.06 -27.27 -6.71
N ILE A 235 -13.49 -26.66 -7.75
CA ILE A 235 -14.08 -26.62 -9.09
C ILE A 235 -14.10 -28.00 -9.72
N LEU A 236 -13.00 -28.76 -9.65
CA LEU A 236 -12.94 -30.11 -10.19
C LEU A 236 -13.95 -31.03 -9.52
N LEU A 237 -14.07 -30.99 -8.19
CA LEU A 237 -15.09 -31.75 -7.46
C LEU A 237 -16.51 -31.31 -7.86
N SER A 238 -16.78 -30.00 -7.87
CA SER A 238 -18.11 -29.46 -8.16
C SER A 238 -18.61 -29.77 -9.56
N ILE A 239 -17.73 -29.76 -10.58
CA ILE A 239 -18.09 -30.05 -11.97
C ILE A 239 -18.22 -31.57 -12.20
N SER A 240 -17.43 -32.35 -11.49
CA SER A 240 -17.41 -33.81 -11.64
C SER A 240 -18.57 -34.48 -10.92
N TYR A 241 -19.06 -33.90 -9.83
CA TYR A 241 -20.10 -34.51 -9.01
C TYR A 241 -21.47 -34.51 -9.70
N ASP A 242 -22.09 -35.68 -9.79
CA ASP A 242 -23.49 -35.85 -10.23
C ASP A 242 -24.39 -36.12 -9.00
N PRO A 243 -25.31 -35.21 -8.66
CA PRO A 243 -26.20 -35.37 -7.51
C PRO A 243 -27.11 -36.60 -7.54
N ASN A 244 -27.45 -37.12 -8.73
CA ASN A 244 -28.40 -38.22 -8.85
C ASN A 244 -27.71 -39.58 -8.64
N SER A 245 -26.55 -39.78 -9.26
CA SER A 245 -25.77 -41.01 -9.11
C SER A 245 -24.84 -40.99 -7.90
N GLN A 246 -24.70 -39.85 -7.21
CA GLN A 246 -23.74 -39.61 -6.13
C GLN A 246 -22.31 -40.02 -6.49
N SER A 247 -21.96 -39.91 -7.77
CA SER A 247 -20.68 -40.34 -8.32
C SER A 247 -19.96 -39.18 -8.99
N TYR A 248 -18.64 -39.31 -9.17
CA TYR A 248 -17.82 -38.31 -9.84
C TYR A 248 -17.54 -38.73 -11.28
N HIS A 249 -18.03 -37.95 -12.24
CA HIS A 249 -17.75 -38.12 -13.66
C HIS A 249 -17.27 -36.81 -14.29
N PHE A 250 -15.95 -36.72 -14.47
CA PHE A 250 -15.28 -35.58 -15.09
C PHE A 250 -15.34 -35.67 -16.63
N THR A 251 -15.52 -34.53 -17.29
CA THR A 251 -15.37 -34.42 -18.74
C THR A 251 -14.89 -33.02 -19.10
N ILE A 252 -13.96 -32.92 -20.05
CA ILE A 252 -13.39 -31.63 -20.50
C ILE A 252 -14.50 -30.67 -20.97
N SER A 253 -15.55 -31.18 -21.63
CA SER A 253 -16.69 -30.37 -22.06
C SER A 253 -17.39 -29.66 -20.90
N LYS A 254 -17.54 -30.33 -19.74
CA LYS A 254 -18.14 -29.70 -18.55
C LYS A 254 -17.26 -28.57 -18.03
N MET A 255 -15.94 -28.76 -18.03
CA MET A 255 -14.98 -27.73 -17.61
C MET A 255 -15.02 -26.49 -18.49
N ILE A 256 -15.06 -26.64 -19.82
CA ILE A 256 -15.10 -25.53 -20.77
C ILE A 256 -16.40 -24.72 -20.66
N LYS A 257 -17.53 -25.38 -20.40
CA LYS A 257 -18.84 -24.72 -20.24
C LYS A 257 -18.99 -24.00 -18.89
N ASN A 258 -18.16 -24.33 -17.92
CA ASN A 258 -18.27 -23.83 -16.56
C ASN A 258 -17.54 -22.48 -16.40
N GLN A 259 -18.24 -21.44 -15.93
CA GLN A 259 -17.71 -20.08 -15.84
C GLN A 259 -16.64 -19.94 -14.75
N GLU A 260 -16.83 -20.64 -13.64
CA GLU A 260 -15.93 -20.66 -12.48
C GLU A 260 -14.53 -21.16 -12.89
N SER A 261 -14.47 -22.07 -13.87
CA SER A 261 -13.21 -22.59 -14.43
C SER A 261 -12.42 -21.50 -15.18
N TRP A 262 -13.10 -20.67 -15.99
CA TRP A 262 -12.46 -19.57 -16.71
C TRP A 262 -11.98 -18.46 -15.78
N PHE A 263 -12.77 -18.12 -14.76
CA PHE A 263 -12.36 -17.11 -13.78
C PHE A 263 -11.16 -17.59 -12.96
N THR A 264 -11.15 -18.86 -12.58
CA THR A 264 -10.03 -19.45 -11.82
C THR A 264 -8.78 -19.59 -12.68
N LEU A 265 -8.92 -19.92 -13.97
CA LEU A 265 -7.82 -19.88 -14.93
C LEU A 265 -7.23 -18.47 -15.05
N ALA A 266 -8.09 -17.45 -15.19
CA ALA A 266 -7.65 -16.06 -15.26
C ALA A 266 -6.92 -15.62 -13.97
N ILE A 267 -7.47 -15.94 -12.79
CA ILE A 267 -6.81 -15.70 -11.49
C ILE A 267 -5.43 -16.37 -11.46
N THR A 268 -5.35 -17.64 -11.86
CA THR A 268 -4.10 -18.42 -11.87
C THR A 268 -3.05 -17.76 -12.76
N ILE A 269 -3.42 -17.38 -14.00
CA ILE A 269 -2.51 -16.70 -14.93
C ILE A 269 -2.01 -15.39 -14.33
N LEU A 270 -2.90 -14.58 -13.74
CA LEU A 270 -2.53 -13.29 -13.15
C LEU A 270 -1.60 -13.43 -11.94
N ILE A 271 -1.79 -14.46 -11.11
CA ILE A 271 -0.94 -14.74 -9.94
C ILE A 271 0.41 -15.28 -10.35
N VAL A 272 0.48 -16.17 -11.36
CA VAL A 272 1.72 -16.80 -11.82
C VAL A 272 2.57 -15.84 -12.68
N LEU A 273 1.95 -14.93 -13.42
CA LEU A 273 2.65 -14.06 -14.36
C LEU A 273 3.85 -13.30 -13.76
N PRO A 274 3.77 -12.66 -12.58
CA PRO A 274 4.92 -12.01 -11.96
C PRO A 274 6.08 -12.98 -11.68
N TRP A 275 5.79 -14.23 -11.31
CA TRP A 275 6.81 -15.24 -11.02
C TRP A 275 7.59 -15.65 -12.26
N LEU A 276 6.97 -15.61 -13.44
CA LEU A 276 7.65 -15.84 -14.71
C LEU A 276 8.64 -14.72 -15.06
N THR A 277 8.53 -13.56 -14.41
CA THR A 277 9.42 -12.41 -14.62
C THR A 277 10.50 -12.27 -13.54
N VAL A 278 10.46 -13.12 -12.50
CA VAL A 278 11.49 -13.15 -11.46
C VAL A 278 12.80 -13.67 -12.05
N ARG A 279 13.87 -12.90 -11.86
CA ARG A 279 15.22 -13.25 -12.33
C ARG A 279 16.25 -13.00 -11.25
N LYS A 280 17.25 -13.88 -11.15
CA LYS A 280 18.46 -13.62 -10.36
C LYS A 280 19.34 -12.67 -11.17
N VAL A 281 19.65 -11.51 -10.60
CA VAL A 281 20.48 -10.48 -11.24
C VAL A 281 21.76 -10.31 -10.44
N ALA A 282 22.89 -10.21 -11.12
CA ALA A 282 24.15 -9.83 -10.47
C ALA A 282 24.06 -8.35 -10.08
N VAL A 283 24.30 -8.06 -8.80
CA VAL A 283 24.26 -6.71 -8.25
C VAL A 283 25.66 -6.31 -7.76
N ARG A 284 26.01 -5.04 -7.93
CA ARG A 284 27.17 -4.42 -7.28
C ARG A 284 26.66 -3.58 -6.12
N VAL A 285 27.08 -3.93 -4.92
CA VAL A 285 26.67 -3.23 -3.70
C VAL A 285 27.82 -2.34 -3.24
N SER A 286 27.55 -1.06 -3.05
CA SER A 286 28.49 -0.09 -2.49
C SER A 286 27.86 0.61 -1.30
N THR A 287 28.57 0.63 -0.17
CA THR A 287 28.20 1.44 0.99
C THR A 287 28.46 2.90 0.64
N ALA A 288 27.40 3.64 0.33
CA ALA A 288 27.48 5.05 0.02
C ALA A 288 27.79 5.87 1.28
N SER A 289 27.34 5.36 2.43
CA SER A 289 27.62 5.87 3.76
C SER A 289 27.39 4.78 4.83
N SER A 290 27.54 5.14 6.11
CA SER A 290 27.04 4.33 7.24
C SER A 290 25.51 4.14 7.25
N HIS A 291 24.76 4.90 6.45
CA HIS A 291 23.31 5.00 6.52
C HIS A 291 22.59 4.62 5.22
N ALA A 292 23.31 4.55 4.11
CA ALA A 292 22.75 4.25 2.81
C ALA A 292 23.64 3.27 2.04
N THR A 293 22.99 2.25 1.49
CA THR A 293 23.60 1.27 0.59
C THR A 293 23.04 1.50 -0.81
N ILE A 294 23.94 1.66 -1.77
CA ILE A 294 23.59 1.72 -3.19
C ILE A 294 23.74 0.33 -3.78
N ILE A 295 22.67 -0.15 -4.38
CA ILE A 295 22.63 -1.43 -5.10
C ILE A 295 22.53 -1.09 -6.59
N LYS A 296 23.59 -1.39 -7.35
CA LYS A 296 23.65 -1.15 -8.80
C LYS A 296 23.47 -2.43 -9.58
N PHE A 297 22.75 -2.35 -10.68
CA PHE A 297 22.48 -3.49 -11.55
C PHE A 297 22.33 -3.06 -13.01
N GLU A 298 22.61 -4.00 -13.89
CA GLU A 298 22.60 -3.78 -15.34
C GLU A 298 21.20 -3.92 -15.94
N GLY A 299 20.96 -3.14 -16.99
CA GLY A 299 19.71 -3.07 -17.75
C GLY A 299 19.11 -1.67 -17.64
N GLY A 300 19.04 -0.92 -18.73
CA GLY A 300 18.40 0.40 -18.72
C GLY A 300 16.92 0.27 -18.36
N VAL A 301 16.54 0.80 -17.19
CA VAL A 301 15.15 0.94 -16.76
C VAL A 301 14.82 2.42 -16.68
N GLU A 302 13.62 2.82 -17.08
CA GLU A 302 13.20 4.22 -17.00
C GLU A 302 13.18 4.73 -15.56
N ALA A 303 13.60 5.99 -15.38
CA ALA A 303 13.52 6.68 -14.10
C ALA A 303 12.06 6.84 -13.63
N GLY A 304 11.83 6.82 -12.32
CA GLY A 304 10.50 6.97 -11.74
C GLY A 304 9.69 5.67 -11.63
N LEU A 305 10.28 4.53 -12.04
CA LEU A 305 9.75 3.21 -11.72
C LEU A 305 10.24 2.75 -10.35
N PHE A 306 9.52 1.81 -9.74
CA PHE A 306 10.02 1.04 -8.61
C PHE A 306 10.35 -0.38 -9.06
N GLY A 307 11.31 -1.01 -8.41
CA GLY A 307 11.60 -2.44 -8.56
C GLY A 307 11.45 -3.14 -7.22
N ARG A 308 11.30 -4.47 -7.25
CA ARG A 308 11.32 -5.29 -6.03
C ARG A 308 12.50 -6.23 -6.02
N ILE A 309 13.15 -6.34 -4.88
CA ILE A 309 14.26 -7.28 -4.66
C ILE A 309 13.93 -8.17 -3.46
N SER A 310 14.51 -9.37 -3.48
CA SER A 310 14.39 -10.32 -2.39
C SER A 310 15.68 -11.15 -2.30
N PRO A 311 16.18 -11.43 -1.08
CA PRO A 311 17.31 -12.34 -0.89
C PRO A 311 16.97 -13.79 -1.26
N SER A 312 15.68 -14.18 -1.21
CA SER A 312 15.21 -15.52 -1.57
C SER A 312 13.82 -15.44 -2.21
N PRO A 313 13.53 -16.14 -3.32
CA PRO A 313 12.26 -15.98 -4.04
C PRO A 313 11.01 -16.27 -3.18
N LEU A 314 11.15 -17.10 -2.15
CA LEU A 314 10.05 -17.46 -1.24
C LEU A 314 10.00 -16.60 0.03
N SER A 315 10.95 -15.70 0.26
CA SER A 315 10.97 -14.78 1.40
C SER A 315 10.29 -13.45 1.06
N GLU A 316 10.45 -12.46 1.95
CA GLU A 316 9.98 -11.09 1.80
C GLU A 316 10.49 -10.40 0.54
N TRP A 317 9.65 -9.54 -0.05
CA TRP A 317 10.00 -8.73 -1.21
C TRP A 317 9.91 -7.25 -0.86
N HIS A 318 11.02 -6.53 -1.03
CA HIS A 318 11.11 -5.11 -0.71
C HIS A 318 11.09 -4.27 -1.99
N ALA A 319 10.26 -3.24 -2.00
CA ALA A 319 10.16 -2.30 -3.11
C ALA A 319 11.09 -1.10 -2.88
N PHE A 320 11.83 -0.72 -3.92
CA PHE A 320 12.70 0.45 -3.93
C PHE A 320 12.48 1.26 -5.20
N GLY A 321 12.54 2.59 -5.08
CA GLY A 321 12.57 3.48 -6.24
C GLY A 321 13.83 3.25 -7.06
N ILE A 322 13.69 3.25 -8.39
CA ILE A 322 14.79 3.09 -9.33
C ILE A 322 15.33 4.46 -9.70
N ILE A 323 16.62 4.65 -9.48
CA ILE A 323 17.41 5.79 -9.95
C ILE A 323 18.15 5.33 -11.21
N SER A 324 17.85 5.94 -12.36
CA SER A 324 18.53 5.61 -13.62
C SER A 324 18.65 6.84 -14.51
N ASP A 325 19.69 6.87 -15.33
CA ASP A 325 19.83 7.81 -16.44
C ASP A 325 19.24 7.27 -17.76
N GLY A 326 18.57 6.11 -17.70
CA GLY A 326 17.93 5.44 -18.84
C GLY A 326 18.91 4.77 -19.81
N LYS A 327 20.21 4.69 -19.48
CA LYS A 327 21.21 4.11 -20.37
C LYS A 327 21.41 2.62 -20.10
N LYS A 328 22.42 2.28 -19.29
CA LYS A 328 22.89 0.89 -19.13
C LYS A 328 22.78 0.37 -17.71
N GLU A 329 22.90 1.27 -16.73
CA GLU A 329 22.89 0.92 -15.31
C GLU A 329 21.76 1.68 -14.60
N HIS A 330 21.30 1.07 -13.51
CA HIS A 330 20.33 1.67 -12.61
C HIS A 330 20.64 1.25 -11.19
N MET A 331 20.14 2.04 -10.26
CA MET A 331 20.48 1.98 -8.87
C MET A 331 19.22 1.96 -8.01
N MET A 332 19.30 1.23 -6.90
CA MET A 332 18.39 1.35 -5.78
C MET A 332 19.15 1.89 -4.58
N LEU A 333 18.55 2.83 -3.88
CA LEU A 333 19.08 3.38 -2.64
C LEU A 333 18.32 2.75 -1.47
N ALA A 334 19.00 1.89 -0.72
CA ALA A 334 18.47 1.30 0.50
C ALA A 334 18.99 2.10 1.70
N GLY A 335 18.12 2.91 2.31
CA GLY A 335 18.41 3.60 3.57
C GLY A 335 18.16 2.67 4.77
N ALA A 336 18.95 2.83 5.83
CA ALA A 336 18.65 2.22 7.12
C ALA A 336 17.34 2.83 7.69
N VAL A 337 16.33 2.01 7.95
CA VAL A 337 15.05 2.46 8.54
C VAL A 337 15.14 2.38 10.06
N GLY A 338 15.16 3.54 10.74
CA GLY A 338 15.23 3.70 12.20
C GLY A 338 15.45 5.19 12.58
N ASP A 339 15.23 5.55 13.85
CA ASP A 339 15.25 6.94 14.37
C ASP A 339 16.65 7.58 14.43
N PHE A 340 17.41 7.65 13.33
CA PHE A 340 18.82 8.07 13.49
C PHE A 340 19.32 8.93 12.33
N THR A 341 19.27 10.25 12.53
CA THR A 341 20.01 11.27 11.76
C THR A 341 20.91 12.05 12.71
N ARG A 342 22.14 11.57 12.94
CA ARG A 342 23.19 12.31 13.69
C ARG A 342 24.28 12.92 12.79
N SER A 343 24.19 12.76 11.47
CA SER A 343 25.16 13.33 10.53
C SER A 343 24.52 14.38 9.62
N LEU A 344 25.14 15.57 9.58
CA LEU A 344 24.60 16.85 9.11
C LEU A 344 24.98 17.16 7.64
N ASP A 345 25.37 16.16 6.86
CA ASP A 345 25.80 16.37 5.48
C ASP A 345 25.23 15.30 4.53
N ILE A 346 24.79 15.76 3.36
CA ILE A 346 24.12 14.95 2.33
C ILE A 346 25.09 13.93 1.75
N GLU A 347 26.36 14.30 1.58
CA GLU A 347 27.39 13.37 1.12
C GLU A 347 27.62 12.28 2.16
N THR A 348 27.60 12.65 3.44
CA THR A 348 27.74 11.71 4.54
C THR A 348 26.51 10.81 4.69
N ASN A 349 25.30 11.26 4.35
CA ASN A 349 24.10 10.44 4.46
C ASN A 349 23.83 9.59 3.22
N PHE A 350 24.03 10.14 2.02
CA PHE A 350 23.61 9.53 0.74
C PHE A 350 24.78 9.18 -0.20
N GLY A 351 26.01 9.55 0.16
CA GLY A 351 27.21 9.30 -0.61
C GLY A 351 27.49 10.30 -1.73
N LYS A 352 28.75 10.34 -2.17
CA LYS A 352 29.26 11.21 -3.25
C LYS A 352 28.46 11.08 -4.54
N GLU A 353 28.09 9.86 -4.91
CA GLU A 353 27.41 9.58 -6.17
C GLU A 353 26.03 10.26 -6.26
N ILE A 354 25.24 10.22 -5.18
CA ILE A 354 23.94 10.90 -5.14
C ILE A 354 24.14 12.42 -5.19
N VAL A 355 25.13 12.94 -4.49
CA VAL A 355 25.46 14.36 -4.50
C VAL A 355 25.89 14.83 -5.90
N GLU A 356 26.73 14.05 -6.60
CA GLU A 356 27.14 14.34 -7.98
C GLU A 356 25.94 14.31 -8.94
N LEU A 357 25.01 13.36 -8.75
CA LEU A 357 23.78 13.30 -9.53
C LEU A 357 22.92 14.55 -9.34
N VAL A 358 22.78 15.05 -8.12
CA VAL A 358 22.06 16.30 -7.82
C VAL A 358 22.81 17.52 -8.38
N ARG A 359 24.14 17.53 -8.32
CA ARG A 359 24.99 18.63 -8.84
C ARG A 359 24.90 18.79 -10.36
N ASN A 360 24.48 17.77 -11.09
CA ASN A 360 24.27 17.86 -12.55
C ASN A 360 23.07 18.76 -12.93
N TYR A 361 22.21 19.12 -11.98
CA TYR A 361 21.11 20.05 -12.20
C TYR A 361 21.54 21.50 -11.94
N PRO A 362 20.95 22.50 -12.63
CA PRO A 362 21.26 23.91 -12.41
C PRO A 362 21.04 24.30 -10.95
N LYS A 363 22.01 24.96 -10.32
CA LYS A 363 21.99 25.28 -8.88
C LYS A 363 20.79 26.16 -8.51
N GLU A 364 20.36 27.01 -9.43
CA GLU A 364 19.21 27.89 -9.30
C GLU A 364 17.85 27.16 -9.39
N LYS A 365 17.85 25.87 -9.80
CA LYS A 365 16.68 25.00 -9.93
C LYS A 365 16.66 23.86 -8.90
N VAL A 366 17.57 23.87 -7.93
CA VAL A 366 17.66 22.86 -6.88
C VAL A 366 17.66 23.54 -5.53
N ILE A 367 16.72 23.14 -4.67
CA ILE A 367 16.69 23.55 -3.27
C ILE A 367 16.98 22.32 -2.43
N VAL A 368 17.98 22.45 -1.56
CA VAL A 368 18.36 21.43 -0.59
C VAL A 368 18.19 22.04 0.79
N HIS A 369 17.34 21.43 1.60
CA HIS A 369 17.05 21.90 2.96
C HIS A 369 17.37 20.83 3.97
N ASP A 370 18.42 21.03 4.77
CA ASP A 370 18.76 20.15 5.88
C ASP A 370 17.94 20.54 7.12
N THR A 371 17.00 19.68 7.51
CA THR A 371 16.13 19.94 8.67
C THR A 371 16.82 19.80 10.03
N GLY A 372 17.94 19.07 10.10
CA GLY A 372 18.74 18.92 11.32
C GLY A 372 19.55 20.18 11.62
N VAL A 373 20.02 20.87 10.58
CA VAL A 373 20.77 22.14 10.71
C VAL A 373 19.82 23.35 10.75
N CYS A 374 18.90 23.44 9.79
CA CYS A 374 18.10 24.64 9.56
C CYS A 374 16.72 24.60 10.24
N GLY A 375 16.39 23.51 10.94
CA GLY A 375 15.05 23.22 11.40
C GLY A 375 14.09 22.83 10.27
N ARG A 376 12.90 22.33 10.62
CA ARG A 376 11.91 21.93 9.62
C ARG A 376 11.24 23.16 8.98
N PRO A 377 11.30 23.33 7.65
CA PRO A 377 10.71 24.48 7.00
C PRO A 377 9.22 24.27 6.75
N ASN A 378 8.52 25.35 6.38
CA ASN A 378 7.19 25.24 5.79
C ASN A 378 7.32 24.75 4.34
N VAL A 379 7.32 23.43 4.15
CA VAL A 379 7.51 22.78 2.84
C VAL A 379 6.44 23.22 1.83
N GLY A 380 5.21 23.49 2.28
CA GLY A 380 4.14 23.97 1.40
C GLY A 380 4.40 25.37 0.85
N GLU A 381 4.85 26.30 1.69
CA GLU A 381 5.23 27.65 1.28
C GLU A 381 6.45 27.65 0.37
N MET A 382 7.49 26.90 0.74
CA MET A 382 8.69 26.71 -0.08
C MET A 382 8.36 26.13 -1.46
N SER A 383 7.42 25.19 -1.54
CA SER A 383 6.98 24.61 -2.82
C SER A 383 6.25 25.63 -3.69
N VAL A 384 5.40 26.48 -3.10
CA VAL A 384 4.70 27.56 -3.83
C VAL A 384 5.68 28.63 -4.32
N GLU A 385 6.64 29.02 -3.47
CA GLU A 385 7.67 29.99 -3.83
C GLU A 385 8.56 29.46 -4.95
N GLY A 386 9.05 28.23 -4.84
CA GLY A 386 9.84 27.57 -5.87
C GLY A 386 9.07 27.46 -7.19
N ALA A 387 7.82 27.00 -7.14
CA ALA A 387 6.96 26.89 -8.32
C ALA A 387 6.71 28.24 -9.01
N THR A 388 6.51 29.32 -8.23
CA THR A 388 6.31 30.67 -8.77
C THR A 388 7.59 31.23 -9.38
N THR A 389 8.71 31.12 -8.65
CA THR A 389 10.02 31.62 -9.07
C THR A 389 10.51 30.92 -10.33
N TRP A 390 10.24 29.62 -10.45
CA TRP A 390 10.64 28.82 -11.58
C TRP A 390 9.61 28.79 -12.72
N ASN A 391 8.48 29.48 -12.56
CA ASN A 391 7.36 29.50 -13.50
C ASN A 391 6.89 28.07 -13.89
N CYS A 392 6.69 27.23 -12.88
CA CYS A 392 6.29 25.83 -13.06
C CYS A 392 4.81 25.73 -13.46
N GLU A 393 4.51 24.86 -14.44
CA GLU A 393 3.13 24.54 -14.82
C GLU A 393 2.43 23.62 -13.81
N VAL A 394 3.22 22.80 -13.11
CA VAL A 394 2.73 21.79 -12.17
C VAL A 394 3.77 21.48 -11.09
N VAL A 395 3.31 21.17 -9.88
CA VAL A 395 4.12 20.64 -8.79
C VAL A 395 3.82 19.15 -8.61
N ILE A 396 4.86 18.32 -8.58
CA ILE A 396 4.76 16.91 -8.21
C ILE A 396 5.49 16.73 -6.88
N VAL A 397 4.78 16.23 -5.87
CA VAL A 397 5.32 15.97 -4.54
C VAL A 397 5.33 14.47 -4.29
N THR A 398 6.47 13.97 -3.79
CA THR A 398 6.61 12.61 -3.27
C THR A 398 7.11 12.74 -1.84
N SER A 399 6.20 12.58 -0.88
CA SER A 399 6.49 12.71 0.54
C SER A 399 5.54 11.80 1.33
N ASN A 400 5.73 11.74 2.65
CA ASN A 400 4.77 11.08 3.54
C ASN A 400 3.38 11.74 3.42
N PRO A 401 2.30 11.08 3.89
CA PRO A 401 0.93 11.56 3.69
C PRO A 401 0.71 13.00 4.16
N GLN A 402 1.36 13.42 5.23
CA GLN A 402 1.22 14.77 5.77
C GLN A 402 1.95 15.81 4.89
N GLY A 403 3.21 15.57 4.55
CA GLY A 403 4.00 16.46 3.68
C GLY A 403 3.35 16.62 2.30
N SER A 404 2.86 15.53 1.71
CA SER A 404 2.12 15.57 0.44
C SER A 404 0.83 16.39 0.55
N LYS A 405 0.06 16.25 1.64
CA LYS A 405 -1.15 17.06 1.89
C LYS A 405 -0.82 18.54 2.02
N ASP A 406 0.24 18.88 2.75
CA ASP A 406 0.62 20.27 3.01
C ASP A 406 1.03 20.99 1.73
N VAL A 407 1.86 20.35 0.91
CA VAL A 407 2.25 20.89 -0.41
C VAL A 407 1.05 21.04 -1.32
N VAL A 408 0.22 19.99 -1.47
CA VAL A 408 -0.96 20.04 -2.35
C VAL A 408 -1.95 21.12 -1.93
N ARG A 409 -2.19 21.30 -0.61
CA ARG A 409 -3.08 22.35 -0.10
C ARG A 409 -2.51 23.74 -0.33
N ALA A 410 -1.22 23.94 -0.08
CA ALA A 410 -0.55 25.22 -0.29
C ALA A 410 -0.60 25.63 -1.77
N CYS A 411 -0.23 24.74 -2.68
CA CYS A 411 -0.30 24.96 -4.13
C CYS A 411 -1.74 25.23 -4.58
N LYS A 412 -2.73 24.48 -4.07
CA LYS A 412 -4.15 24.73 -4.37
C LYS A 412 -4.60 26.13 -3.95
N LYS A 413 -4.19 26.60 -2.77
CA LYS A 413 -4.48 27.97 -2.31
C LYS A 413 -3.83 29.02 -3.22
N ALA A 414 -2.64 28.74 -3.73
CA ALA A 414 -1.92 29.57 -4.69
C ALA A 414 -2.40 29.42 -6.15
N LYS A 415 -3.45 28.60 -6.42
CA LYS A 415 -3.94 28.26 -7.77
C LYS A 415 -2.88 27.59 -8.67
N ILE A 416 -1.89 26.92 -8.07
CA ILE A 416 -0.88 26.13 -8.76
C ILE A 416 -1.34 24.66 -8.77
N PRO A 417 -1.41 24.01 -9.95
CA PRO A 417 -1.68 22.57 -10.02
C PRO A 417 -0.63 21.77 -9.25
N ALA A 418 -1.06 20.88 -8.35
CA ALA A 418 -0.15 20.02 -7.59
C ALA A 418 -0.69 18.59 -7.46
N PHE A 419 0.23 17.61 -7.51
CA PHE A 419 -0.06 16.18 -7.45
C PHE A 419 0.93 15.46 -6.54
N GLY A 420 0.45 14.55 -5.72
CA GLY A 420 1.31 13.68 -4.93
C GLY A 420 0.54 12.50 -4.37
N PRO A 421 1.23 11.44 -3.93
CA PRO A 421 0.59 10.32 -3.28
C PRO A 421 -0.03 10.80 -1.96
N ILE A 422 -1.32 10.56 -1.77
CA ILE A 422 -2.04 10.88 -0.53
C ILE A 422 -1.83 9.77 0.53
N TRP A 423 -1.15 8.69 0.14
CA TRP A 423 -0.94 7.47 0.92
C TRP A 423 0.53 7.07 0.87
N ASP A 424 0.97 6.29 1.86
CA ASP A 424 2.27 5.61 1.76
C ASP A 424 2.31 4.79 0.47
N SER A 425 3.34 5.07 -0.32
CA SER A 425 3.72 4.35 -1.54
C SER A 425 4.14 2.91 -1.25
#